data_AF-A0A210PRR9-F1
#
_entry.id   AF-A0A210PRR9-F1
#
_cell.length_a   1.000
_cell.length_b   1.000
_cell.length_c   1.000
_cell.angle_alpha   90.00
_cell.angle_beta   90.00
_cell.angle_gamma   90.00
#
_symmetry.space_group_name_H-M   'P 1'
#
loop_
_entity.id
_entity.type
_entity.pdbx_description
1 polymer ?
#
loop_
_entity_poly.entity_id
_entity_poly.type
_entity_poly.pdbx_seq_one_letter_code
_entity_poly.pdbx_strand_id
1 'polypeptide(L)'
;MAIFTNIMAVKESSNWNPWELFRESPKDLKNTENRKALRTVARAEWVKKKTSPYSSGTGYIFDPSVQRHIAARVTRFQHFSVTNNSISKVFLLYILPISLTCYVCHKYRVWYVNGIDSGEIPPSKQPNKFMW
;
A
#
# COMPACT_ATOMS: atom_id res chain seq x y z
N MET A 1 -13.66 21.83 27.12
CA MET A 1 -12.85 21.08 26.14
C MET A 1 -13.08 19.57 26.33
N ALA A 2 -14.04 18.96 25.62
CA ALA A 2 -14.21 17.50 25.58
C ALA A 2 -15.14 17.06 24.43
N ILE A 3 -14.86 17.47 23.18
CA ILE A 3 -15.72 17.15 22.01
C ILE A 3 -15.08 16.16 21.02
N PHE A 4 -13.85 15.68 21.25
CA PHE A 4 -13.05 14.99 20.22
C PHE A 4 -12.70 13.50 20.45
N THR A 5 -13.48 12.72 21.20
CA THR A 5 -13.12 11.30 21.47
C THR A 5 -13.93 10.24 20.72
N ASN A 6 -14.92 10.57 19.88
CA ASN A 6 -15.86 9.56 19.34
C ASN A 6 -15.84 9.31 17.81
N ILE A 7 -14.76 9.66 17.09
CA ILE A 7 -14.73 9.53 15.61
C ILE A 7 -13.93 8.31 15.10
N MET A 8 -13.16 7.64 15.95
CA MET A 8 -12.22 6.58 15.51
C MET A 8 -12.60 5.19 16.01
N ALA A 9 -13.77 4.67 15.61
CA ALA A 9 -14.01 3.21 15.54
C ALA A 9 -15.35 2.89 14.85
N VAL A 10 -15.37 2.88 13.52
CA VAL A 10 -16.30 2.01 12.79
C VAL A 10 -15.47 0.93 12.11
N LYS A 11 -15.17 -0.13 12.87
CA LYS A 11 -14.66 -1.39 12.35
C LYS A 11 -15.88 -2.23 12.01
N GLU A 12 -16.33 -2.20 10.77
CA GLU A 12 -17.34 -3.15 10.29
C GLU A 12 -16.68 -4.49 9.98
N SER A 13 -17.31 -5.55 10.49
CA SER A 13 -16.80 -6.91 10.67
C SER A 13 -16.53 -7.65 9.35
N SER A 14 -15.53 -8.53 9.37
CA SER A 14 -15.17 -9.43 8.26
C SER A 14 -16.09 -10.65 8.14
N ASN A 15 -17.37 -10.51 8.45
CA ASN A 15 -18.35 -11.58 8.30
C ASN A 15 -19.33 -11.15 7.21
N TRP A 16 -18.98 -11.43 5.96
CA TRP A 16 -19.94 -11.31 4.86
C TRP A 16 -21.08 -12.28 5.12
N ASN A 17 -22.23 -11.75 5.56
CA ASN A 17 -23.43 -12.52 5.81
C ASN A 17 -24.48 -12.16 4.74
N PRO A 18 -24.74 -13.03 3.75
CA PRO A 18 -25.70 -12.76 2.67
C PRO A 18 -27.12 -12.48 3.17
N TRP A 19 -27.48 -13.00 4.34
CA TRP A 19 -28.81 -12.89 4.91
C TRP A 19 -29.04 -11.58 5.68
N GLU A 20 -27.98 -10.80 5.89
CA GLU A 20 -28.03 -9.49 6.54
C GLU A 20 -28.39 -8.38 5.53
N LEU A 21 -28.15 -8.63 4.23
CA LEU A 21 -28.55 -7.74 3.13
C LEU A 21 -30.04 -7.38 3.14
N PHE A 22 -30.88 -8.27 3.68
CA PHE A 22 -32.34 -8.11 3.70
C PHE A 22 -32.87 -7.52 5.03
N ARG A 23 -32.02 -7.35 6.04
CA ARG A 23 -32.38 -6.78 7.35
C ARG A 23 -31.79 -5.39 7.47
N GLU A 24 -32.26 -4.45 6.64
CA GLU A 24 -31.78 -3.07 6.69
C GLU A 24 -32.30 -2.37 7.95
N SER A 25 -31.40 -2.08 8.89
CA SER A 25 -31.76 -1.24 10.04
C SER A 25 -32.06 0.19 9.55
N PRO A 26 -32.85 1.00 10.29
CA PRO A 26 -33.11 2.39 9.91
C PRO A 26 -31.83 3.23 9.69
N LYS A 27 -30.73 2.85 10.36
CA LYS A 27 -29.41 3.49 10.20
C LYS A 27 -28.77 3.13 8.85
N ASP A 28 -28.91 1.89 8.41
CA ASP A 28 -28.31 1.39 7.17
C ASP A 28 -29.05 1.92 5.95
N LEU A 29 -30.37 2.04 6.04
CA LEU A 29 -31.20 2.75 5.07
C LEU A 29 -30.70 4.18 4.87
N LYS A 30 -30.54 4.93 5.96
CA LYS A 30 -30.03 6.31 5.92
C LYS A 30 -28.63 6.40 5.31
N ASN A 31 -27.74 5.47 5.62
CA ASN A 31 -26.41 5.41 5.02
C ASN A 31 -26.45 5.12 3.52
N THR A 32 -27.33 4.20 3.10
CA THR A 32 -27.55 3.87 1.69
C THR A 32 -28.14 5.05 0.92
N GLU A 33 -29.10 5.76 1.51
CA GLU A 33 -29.67 6.99 0.95
C GLU A 33 -28.62 8.09 0.82
N ASN A 34 -27.81 8.32 1.85
CA ASN A 34 -26.71 9.29 1.81
C ASN A 34 -25.69 8.95 0.71
N ARG A 35 -25.31 7.67 0.58
CA ARG A 35 -24.42 7.19 -0.49
C ARG A 35 -25.04 7.37 -1.88
N LYS A 36 -26.34 7.06 -2.03
CA LYS A 36 -27.08 7.28 -3.28
C LYS A 36 -27.11 8.77 -3.65
N ALA A 37 -27.39 9.65 -2.68
CA ALA A 37 -27.41 11.09 -2.88
C ALA A 37 -26.04 11.64 -3.31
N LEU A 38 -24.94 11.18 -2.71
CA LEU A 38 -23.59 11.58 -3.13
C LEU A 38 -23.28 11.12 -4.56
N ARG A 39 -23.68 9.90 -4.93
CA ARG A 39 -23.47 9.37 -6.29
C ARG A 39 -24.28 10.13 -7.33
N THR A 40 -25.52 10.51 -7.03
CA THR A 40 -26.37 11.27 -7.97
C THR A 40 -25.78 12.65 -8.23
N VAL A 41 -25.28 13.34 -7.20
CA VAL A 41 -24.60 14.64 -7.34
C VAL A 41 -23.35 14.52 -8.21
N ALA A 42 -22.45 13.58 -7.90
CA ALA A 42 -21.23 13.38 -8.67
C ALA A 42 -21.51 13.02 -10.15
N ARG A 43 -22.54 12.19 -10.39
CA ARG A 43 -22.96 11.84 -11.76
C ARG A 43 -23.55 13.04 -12.49
N ALA A 44 -24.34 13.87 -11.81
CA ALA A 44 -24.91 15.08 -12.41
C ALA A 44 -23.82 16.06 -12.83
N GLU A 45 -22.79 16.26 -12.00
CA GLU A 45 -21.61 17.07 -12.35
C GLU A 45 -20.86 16.52 -13.57
N TRP A 46 -20.65 15.20 -13.61
CA TRP A 46 -20.01 14.54 -14.75
C TRP A 46 -20.79 14.73 -16.05
N VAL A 47 -22.11 14.50 -16.00
CA VAL A 47 -22.97 14.67 -17.18
C VAL A 47 -22.91 16.11 -17.67
N LYS A 48 -23.02 17.11 -16.79
CA LYS A 48 -22.90 18.54 -17.13
C LYS A 48 -21.58 18.85 -17.86
N LYS A 49 -20.46 18.34 -17.36
CA LYS A 49 -19.14 18.56 -17.97
C LYS A 49 -19.00 17.85 -19.31
N LYS A 50 -19.54 16.63 -19.43
CA LYS A 50 -19.42 15.79 -20.64
C LYS A 50 -20.32 16.26 -21.79
N THR A 51 -21.54 16.71 -21.50
CA THR A 51 -22.53 17.08 -22.53
C THR A 51 -22.51 18.57 -22.88
N SER A 52 -21.66 19.38 -22.25
CA SER A 52 -21.57 20.81 -22.54
C SER A 52 -20.96 21.06 -23.93
N PRO A 53 -21.68 21.71 -24.87
CA PRO A 53 -21.16 21.99 -26.21
C PRO A 53 -20.08 23.09 -26.22
N TYR A 54 -19.97 23.85 -25.14
CA TYR A 54 -18.97 24.92 -24.97
C TYR A 54 -17.72 24.44 -24.21
N SER A 55 -17.68 23.17 -23.78
CA SER A 55 -16.44 22.60 -23.28
C SER A 55 -15.47 22.50 -24.46
N SER A 56 -14.32 23.16 -24.37
CA SER A 56 -13.27 23.10 -25.39
C SER A 56 -12.92 21.63 -25.62
N GLY A 57 -13.42 21.06 -26.72
CA GLY A 57 -13.48 19.63 -27.01
C GLY A 57 -12.14 18.96 -27.27
N THR A 58 -11.06 19.43 -26.66
CA THR A 58 -9.69 19.02 -26.94
C THR A 58 -8.88 18.80 -25.64
N GLY A 59 -9.50 18.23 -24.60
CA GLY A 59 -8.80 17.97 -23.34
C GLY A 59 -9.43 16.90 -22.44
N TYR A 60 -8.66 16.45 -21.44
CA TYR A 60 -9.12 15.54 -20.40
C TYR A 60 -9.99 16.27 -19.37
N ILE A 61 -11.13 15.68 -18.99
CA ILE A 61 -11.95 16.19 -17.88
C ILE A 61 -11.27 15.81 -16.56
N PHE A 62 -10.75 16.80 -15.86
CA PHE A 62 -10.14 16.60 -14.55
C PHE A 62 -11.21 16.31 -13.47
N ASP A 63 -11.17 15.11 -12.91
CA ASP A 63 -11.94 14.77 -11.71
C ASP A 63 -11.17 15.15 -10.44
N PRO A 64 -11.73 16.01 -9.56
CA PRO A 64 -11.09 16.34 -8.29
C PRO A 64 -10.86 15.13 -7.39
N SER A 65 -11.68 14.07 -7.48
CA SER A 65 -11.53 12.90 -6.61
C SER A 65 -10.28 12.11 -6.97
N VAL A 66 -10.05 11.86 -8.26
CA VAL A 66 -8.81 11.25 -8.76
C VAL A 66 -7.58 12.10 -8.43
N GLN A 67 -7.65 13.43 -8.62
CA GLN A 67 -6.55 14.32 -8.28
C GLN A 67 -6.19 14.28 -6.79
N ARG A 68 -7.19 14.29 -5.90
CA ARG A 68 -6.98 14.15 -4.45
C ARG A 68 -6.36 12.81 -4.08
N HIS A 69 -6.77 11.72 -4.72
CA HIS A 69 -6.16 10.40 -4.49
C HIS A 69 -4.69 10.39 -4.88
N ILE A 70 -4.35 10.95 -6.03
CA ILE A 70 -2.96 11.07 -6.49
C ILE A 70 -2.17 11.94 -5.52
N ALA A 71 -2.69 13.12 -5.17
CA ALA A 71 -2.07 14.02 -4.21
C ALA A 71 -1.82 13.33 -2.86
N ALA A 72 -2.82 12.58 -2.35
CA ALA A 72 -2.71 11.85 -1.09
C ALA A 72 -1.65 10.74 -1.12
N ARG A 73 -1.33 10.16 -2.29
CA ARG A 73 -0.22 9.21 -2.43
C ARG A 73 1.13 9.90 -2.39
N VAL A 74 1.24 11.06 -3.04
CA VAL A 74 2.48 11.84 -3.10
C VAL A 74 2.80 12.46 -1.74
N THR A 75 1.79 12.96 -1.02
CA THR A 75 1.97 13.58 0.31
C THR A 75 2.04 12.59 1.46
N ARG A 76 2.13 11.27 1.20
CA ARG A 76 2.22 10.24 2.27
C ARG A 76 3.38 10.47 3.21
N PHE A 77 4.51 10.93 2.68
CA PHE A 77 5.71 11.18 3.48
C PHE A 77 5.49 12.28 4.53
N GLN A 78 4.75 13.34 4.18
CA GLN A 78 4.44 14.45 5.10
C GLN A 78 3.57 14.00 6.29
N HIS A 79 2.79 12.93 6.10
CA HIS A 79 1.89 12.37 7.12
C HIS A 79 2.49 11.13 7.79
N PHE A 80 3.74 10.80 7.52
CA PHE A 80 4.40 9.65 8.12
C PHE A 80 4.72 9.94 9.59
N SER A 81 4.16 9.12 10.49
CA SER A 81 4.51 9.12 11.91
C SER A 81 5.31 7.88 12.27
N VAL A 82 6.39 8.11 13.03
CA VAL A 82 7.22 7.04 13.56
C VAL A 82 6.47 6.41 14.74
N THR A 83 5.88 5.24 14.49
CA THR A 83 5.23 4.41 15.52
C THR A 83 5.94 3.06 15.59
N ASN A 84 5.75 2.33 16.70
CA ASN A 84 6.34 1.01 16.87
C ASN A 84 5.93 0.04 15.74
N ASN A 85 4.70 0.16 15.23
CA ASN A 85 4.22 -0.63 14.10
C ASN A 85 4.88 -0.24 12.77
N SER A 86 5.26 1.02 12.59
CA SER A 86 6.00 1.47 11.41
C SER A 86 7.43 0.92 11.45
N ILE A 87 8.08 0.99 12.61
CA ILE A 87 9.46 0.52 12.81
C ILE A 87 9.56 -0.99 12.60
N SER A 88 8.64 -1.78 13.17
CA SER A 88 8.66 -3.25 13.02
C SER A 88 8.54 -3.68 11.56
N LYS A 89 7.73 -2.99 10.76
CA LYS A 89 7.61 -3.23 9.31
C LYS A 89 8.91 -2.92 8.57
N VAL A 90 9.57 -1.80 8.89
CA VAL A 90 10.84 -1.44 8.27
C VAL A 90 11.92 -2.47 8.61
N PHE A 91 11.99 -2.89 9.87
CA PHE A 91 12.93 -3.91 10.31
C PHE A 91 12.71 -5.25 9.59
N LEU A 92 11.45 -5.72 9.55
CA LEU A 92 11.09 -7.00 8.93
C LEU A 92 11.32 -6.99 7.40
N LEU A 93 10.94 -5.91 6.72
CA LEU A 93 10.96 -5.85 5.25
C LEU A 93 12.34 -5.48 4.67
N TYR A 94 13.17 -4.75 5.41
CA TYR A 94 14.45 -4.26 4.89
C TYR A 94 15.64 -4.79 5.69
N ILE A 95 15.67 -4.56 7.01
CA ILE A 95 16.85 -4.87 7.82
C ILE A 95 17.08 -6.39 7.90
N LEU A 96 16.03 -7.17 8.14
CA LEU A 96 16.10 -8.63 8.23
C LEU A 96 16.63 -9.29 6.95
N PRO A 97 16.06 -9.09 5.75
CA PRO A 97 16.56 -9.77 4.54
C PRO A 97 17.98 -9.34 4.15
N ILE A 98 18.35 -8.08 4.38
CA ILE A 98 19.72 -7.61 4.14
C ILE A 98 20.69 -8.33 5.09
N SER A 99 20.37 -8.35 6.38
CA SER A 99 21.21 -8.98 7.40
C SER A 99 21.36 -10.48 7.16
N LEU A 100 20.26 -11.15 6.78
CA LEU A 100 20.24 -12.58 6.45
C LEU A 100 21.10 -12.88 5.22
N THR A 101 20.97 -12.09 4.17
CA THR A 101 21.77 -12.26 2.93
C THR A 101 23.26 -12.07 3.23
N CYS A 102 23.63 -11.04 3.98
CA CYS A 102 25.01 -10.82 4.42
C CYS A 102 25.56 -12.01 5.22
N TYR A 103 24.76 -12.55 6.15
CA TYR A 103 25.16 -13.71 6.95
C TYR A 103 25.39 -14.96 6.09
N VAL A 104 24.49 -15.26 5.16
CA VAL A 104 24.62 -16.42 4.25
C VAL A 104 25.85 -16.26 3.36
N CYS A 105 26.06 -15.09 2.75
CA CYS A 105 27.23 -14.81 1.93
C CYS A 105 28.54 -14.94 2.73
N HIS A 106 28.56 -14.42 3.97
CA HIS A 106 29.73 -14.55 4.84
C HIS A 106 30.02 -16.01 5.19
N LYS A 107 28.99 -16.77 5.58
CA LYS A 107 29.14 -18.20 5.91
C LYS A 107 29.63 -19.01 4.71
N TYR A 108 29.09 -18.75 3.52
CA TYR A 108 29.54 -19.38 2.28
C TYR A 108 31.00 -19.05 1.98
N ARG A 109 31.39 -17.77 2.12
CA ARG A 109 32.78 -17.33 1.92
C ARG A 109 33.74 -18.04 2.87
N VAL A 110 33.43 -18.09 4.17
CA VAL A 110 34.30 -18.74 5.16
C VAL A 110 34.42 -20.25 4.89
N TRP A 111 33.30 -20.93 4.61
CA TRP A 111 33.33 -22.34 4.23
C TRP A 111 34.19 -22.57 2.98
N TYR A 112 34.04 -21.71 1.97
CA TYR A 112 34.77 -21.82 0.71
C TYR A 112 36.28 -21.58 0.89
N VAL A 113 36.68 -20.57 1.66
CA VAL A 113 38.10 -20.29 1.96
C VAL A 113 38.71 -21.44 2.76
N ASN A 114 38.02 -21.92 3.79
CA ASN A 114 38.51 -23.05 4.59
C ASN A 114 38.65 -24.32 3.76
N GLY A 115 37.75 -24.56 2.79
CA GLY A 115 37.83 -25.69 1.86
C GLY A 115 38.97 -25.57 0.84
N ILE A 116 39.40 -24.35 0.50
CA ILE A 116 40.62 -24.12 -0.27
C ILE A 116 41.84 -24.45 0.60
N ASP A 117 41.87 -23.94 1.83
CA ASP A 117 43.00 -24.11 2.75
C ASP A 117 43.18 -25.57 3.18
N SER A 118 42.08 -26.33 3.33
CA SER A 118 42.11 -27.76 3.63
C SER A 118 42.40 -28.65 2.43
N GLY A 119 42.42 -28.09 1.21
CA GLY A 119 42.63 -28.83 -0.03
C GLY A 119 41.43 -29.65 -0.50
N GLU A 120 40.25 -29.51 0.13
CA GLU A 120 39.01 -30.17 -0.29
C GLU A 120 38.50 -29.67 -1.65
N ILE A 121 38.79 -28.40 -1.98
CA ILE A 121 38.37 -27.77 -3.24
C ILE A 121 39.54 -27.75 -4.22
N PRO A 122 39.47 -28.53 -5.32
CA PRO A 122 40.56 -28.56 -6.29
C PRO A 122 40.68 -27.22 -7.04
N PRO A 123 41.90 -26.81 -7.43
CA PRO A 123 42.14 -25.55 -8.15
C PRO A 123 41.29 -25.38 -9.42
N SER A 124 40.91 -26.47 -10.08
CA SER A 124 40.07 -26.47 -11.28
C SER A 124 38.63 -26.00 -11.05
N LYS A 125 38.12 -26.10 -9.82
CA LYS A 125 36.77 -25.64 -9.43
C LYS A 125 36.76 -24.21 -8.89
N GLN A 126 37.92 -23.60 -8.73
CA GLN A 126 38.01 -22.22 -8.22
C GLN A 126 37.62 -21.26 -9.35
N PRO A 127 36.80 -20.22 -9.07
CA PRO A 127 36.45 -19.24 -10.08
C PRO A 127 37.72 -18.53 -10.54
N ASN A 128 37.82 -18.31 -11.85
CA ASN A 128 39.03 -17.77 -12.47
C ASN A 128 39.31 -16.38 -11.90
N LYS A 129 40.43 -16.22 -11.17
CA LYS A 129 40.85 -14.95 -10.54
C LYS A 129 40.99 -13.78 -11.52
N PHE A 130 41.03 -14.05 -12.81
CA PHE A 130 41.20 -13.03 -13.85
C PHE A 130 39.88 -12.36 -14.29
N MET A 131 38.71 -12.96 -14.02
CA MET A 131 37.41 -12.46 -14.51
C MET A 131 36.53 -11.82 -13.42
N TRP A 132 37.10 -11.54 -12.24
CA TRP A 132 36.43 -10.86 -11.12
C TRP A 132 37.38 -9.88 -10.44
#